data_AF-A0A956ECQ1-F1
#
_entry.id   AF-A0A956ECQ1-F1
#
_cell.length_a   1.000
_cell.length_b   1.000
_cell.length_c   1.000
_cell.angle_alpha   90.00
_cell.angle_beta   90.00
_cell.angle_gamma   90.00
#
_symmetry.space_group_name_H-M   'P 1'
#
loop_
_entity.id
_entity.type
_entity.pdbx_description
1 polymer ?
#
loop_
_entity_poly.entity_id
_entity_poly.type
_entity_poly.pdbx_seq_one_letter_code
_entity_poly.pdbx_strand_id
1 'polypeptide(L)'
;MTEEGKLQRDIRVALGRHPSLYLMRNQVGKLFLPSKGQLLQFGRATVESLQRYFRVQFSEHPRNLTYGLEVGSSDLVGILKPSGRWFCLEVKTPTGRVSPEQEKWMALMVKFGAYCAVVRSVEEAERALAEALAS
;
A
#
# COMPACT_ATOMS: atom_id res chain seq x y z
N MET A 1 -18.66 3.00 0.41
CA MET A 1 -17.23 3.31 0.63
C MET A 1 -17.04 3.47 2.12
N THR A 2 -16.06 2.80 2.73
CA THR A 2 -15.76 2.93 4.17
C THR A 2 -15.22 4.34 4.46
N GLU A 3 -15.28 4.80 5.72
CA GLU A 3 -14.69 6.08 6.13
C GLU A 3 -13.19 6.13 5.81
N GLU A 4 -12.48 5.05 6.10
CA GLU A 4 -11.07 4.89 5.75
C GLU A 4 -10.83 4.94 4.23
N GLY A 5 -11.69 4.29 3.44
CA GLY A 5 -11.62 4.35 1.98
C GLY A 5 -11.90 5.74 1.41
N LYS A 6 -12.76 6.53 2.07
CA LYS A 6 -12.99 7.95 1.74
C LYS A 6 -11.74 8.76 2.05
N LEU A 7 -11.16 8.60 3.24
CA LEU A 7 -9.94 9.30 3.63
C LEU A 7 -8.74 8.96 2.71
N GLN A 8 -8.57 7.69 2.34
CA GLN A 8 -7.57 7.26 1.34
C GLN A 8 -7.78 7.93 -0.03
N ARG A 9 -9.02 8.21 -0.43
CA ARG A 9 -9.31 8.96 -1.66
C ARG A 9 -8.93 10.43 -1.50
N ASP A 10 -9.34 11.05 -0.40
CA ASP A 10 -9.15 12.48 -0.15
C ASP A 10 -7.64 12.82 -0.04
N ILE A 11 -6.87 12.00 0.66
CA ILE A 11 -5.40 12.13 0.72
C ILE A 11 -4.77 12.04 -0.66
N ARG A 12 -5.22 11.11 -1.52
CA ARG A 12 -4.66 10.99 -2.89
C ARG A 12 -5.00 12.20 -3.75
N VAL A 13 -6.17 12.82 -3.57
CA VAL A 13 -6.53 14.05 -4.27
C VAL A 13 -5.63 15.21 -3.82
N ALA A 14 -5.40 15.33 -2.51
CA ALA A 14 -4.55 16.38 -1.94
C ALA A 14 -3.08 16.23 -2.35
N LEU A 15 -2.50 15.04 -2.15
CA LEU A 15 -1.07 14.80 -2.33
C LEU A 15 -0.68 14.43 -3.77
N GLY A 16 -1.60 13.86 -4.56
CA GLY A 16 -1.28 13.24 -5.85
C GLY A 16 -0.78 14.20 -6.93
N ARG A 17 -0.87 15.52 -6.70
CA ARG A 17 -0.32 16.56 -7.59
C ARG A 17 0.98 17.17 -7.08
N HIS A 18 1.45 16.76 -5.90
CA HIS A 18 2.68 17.31 -5.34
C HIS A 18 3.85 16.96 -6.26
N PRO A 19 4.63 17.96 -6.76
CA PRO A 19 5.59 17.73 -7.83
C PRO A 19 6.67 16.74 -7.45
N SER A 20 6.95 16.58 -6.16
CA SER A 20 8.00 15.70 -5.64
C SER A 20 7.54 14.33 -5.17
N LEU A 21 6.26 13.98 -5.35
CA LEU A 21 5.71 12.71 -4.89
C LEU A 21 5.03 11.97 -6.06
N TYR A 22 5.41 10.70 -6.25
CA TYR A 22 4.62 9.74 -7.01
C TYR A 22 3.89 8.83 -6.03
N LEU A 23 2.56 9.00 -5.90
CA LEU A 23 1.73 8.31 -4.90
C LEU A 23 0.81 7.26 -5.53
N MET A 24 0.73 6.09 -4.92
CA MET A 24 -0.06 4.95 -5.36
C MET A 24 -0.90 4.43 -4.19
N ARG A 25 -2.07 3.86 -4.53
CA ARG A 25 -2.85 3.09 -3.56
C ARG A 25 -2.39 1.64 -3.62
N ASN A 26 -1.97 1.10 -2.49
CA ASN A 26 -1.68 -0.32 -2.35
C ASN A 26 -3.00 -1.10 -2.31
N GLN A 27 -3.04 -2.24 -3.00
CA GLN A 27 -4.17 -3.16 -2.96
C GLN A 27 -3.61 -4.54 -2.63
N VAL A 28 -3.86 -5.01 -1.41
CA VAL A 28 -3.58 -6.38 -1.01
C VAL A 28 -4.88 -7.16 -1.11
N GLY A 29 -4.89 -8.24 -1.88
CA GLY A 29 -6.10 -8.99 -2.15
C GLY A 29 -5.92 -10.49 -2.03
N LYS A 30 -7.05 -11.18 -1.85
CA LYS A 30 -7.15 -12.63 -1.95
C LYS A 30 -7.94 -12.95 -3.21
N LEU A 31 -7.31 -13.61 -4.17
CA LEU A 31 -8.01 -14.17 -5.32
C LEU A 31 -8.42 -15.61 -4.98
N PHE A 32 -9.72 -15.88 -5.07
CA PHE A 32 -10.25 -17.23 -5.00
C PHE A 32 -10.25 -17.82 -6.40
N LEU A 33 -9.44 -18.85 -6.63
CA LEU A 33 -9.42 -19.57 -7.90
C LEU A 33 -10.54 -20.64 -7.89
N PRO A 34 -11.44 -20.66 -8.88
CA PRO A 34 -12.42 -21.74 -9.01
C PRO A 34 -11.71 -23.08 -9.21
N SER A 35 -12.37 -24.15 -8.76
CA SER A 35 -11.86 -25.53 -8.67
C SER A 35 -11.32 -26.16 -9.97
N LYS A 36 -11.47 -25.48 -11.12
CA LYS A 36 -10.97 -25.89 -12.43
C LYS A 36 -10.09 -24.81 -13.08
N GLY A 37 -9.01 -24.38 -12.42
CA GLY A 37 -7.93 -23.60 -13.06
C GLY A 37 -8.36 -22.34 -13.84
N GLN A 38 -9.56 -21.81 -13.61
CA GLN A 38 -10.12 -20.73 -14.42
C GLN A 38 -9.67 -19.41 -13.81
N LEU A 39 -8.71 -18.76 -14.46
CA LEU A 39 -8.27 -17.41 -14.11
C LEU A 39 -9.46 -16.45 -14.20
N LEU A 40 -9.75 -15.74 -13.11
CA LEU A 40 -10.55 -14.52 -13.16
C LEU A 40 -9.65 -13.42 -13.74
N GLN A 41 -9.91 -13.08 -15.01
CA GLN A 41 -9.16 -12.08 -15.76
C GLN A 41 -9.49 -10.67 -15.27
N PHE A 42 -8.71 -10.14 -14.34
CA PHE A 42 -8.54 -8.69 -14.22
C PHE A 42 -7.39 -8.28 -15.13
N GLY A 43 -7.70 -7.80 -16.33
CA GLY A 43 -6.74 -7.19 -17.25
C GLY A 43 -5.56 -8.11 -17.64
N ARG A 44 -5.82 -9.19 -18.39
CA ARG A 44 -4.83 -9.92 -19.23
C ARG A 44 -3.48 -10.32 -18.59
N ALA A 45 -3.34 -10.41 -17.28
CA ALA A 45 -2.12 -10.91 -16.65
C ALA A 45 -2.14 -12.44 -16.54
N THR A 46 -1.17 -13.12 -17.14
CA THR A 46 -0.88 -14.55 -16.91
C THR A 46 -0.22 -14.74 -15.54
N VAL A 47 -0.26 -15.96 -14.97
CA VAL A 47 0.39 -16.30 -13.70
C VAL A 47 1.87 -15.89 -13.69
N GLU A 48 2.56 -16.08 -14.81
CA GLU A 48 3.96 -15.72 -15.02
C GLU A 48 4.17 -14.19 -14.98
N SER A 49 3.27 -13.42 -15.57
CA SER A 49 3.32 -11.95 -15.48
C SER A 49 3.02 -11.44 -14.07
N LEU A 50 2.14 -12.10 -13.32
CA LEU A 50 1.85 -11.73 -11.92
C LEU A 50 3.06 -12.00 -11.01
N GLN A 51 3.78 -13.10 -11.20
CA GLN A 51 5.01 -13.40 -10.45
C GLN A 51 6.13 -12.37 -10.69
N ARG A 52 6.16 -11.77 -11.89
CA ARG A 52 7.20 -10.80 -12.28
C ARG A 52 6.97 -9.40 -11.72
N TYR A 53 5.71 -9.00 -11.53
CA TYR A 53 5.34 -7.66 -11.04
C TYR A 53 4.86 -7.64 -9.58
N PHE A 54 4.41 -8.77 -9.04
CA PHE A 54 3.93 -8.91 -7.67
C PHE A 54 4.65 -10.08 -6.99
N ARG A 55 5.01 -9.90 -5.72
CA ARG A 55 5.48 -11.00 -4.89
C ARG A 55 4.27 -11.85 -4.50
N VAL A 56 3.94 -12.82 -5.35
CA VAL A 56 2.80 -13.71 -5.18
C VAL A 56 3.17 -14.84 -4.22
N GLN A 57 2.49 -14.95 -3.08
CA GLN A 57 2.66 -16.07 -2.16
C GLN A 57 1.51 -17.06 -2.35
N PHE A 58 1.86 -18.31 -2.62
CA PHE A 58 0.90 -19.41 -2.69
C PHE A 58 0.70 -19.99 -1.29
N SER A 59 -0.54 -20.15 -0.85
CA SER A 59 -0.85 -20.98 0.32
C SER A 59 -0.84 -22.46 -0.09
N GLU A 60 -0.63 -23.38 0.86
CA GLU A 60 -0.56 -24.84 0.63
C GLU A 60 -1.78 -25.44 -0.10
N HIS A 61 -2.85 -24.65 -0.27
CA HIS A 61 -3.96 -24.95 -1.16
C HIS A 61 -4.04 -23.87 -2.26
N PRO A 62 -3.83 -24.22 -3.55
CA PRO A 62 -3.79 -23.25 -4.67
C PRO A 62 -5.13 -22.54 -4.96
N ARG A 63 -6.12 -22.66 -4.08
CA ARG A 63 -7.42 -21.99 -4.17
C ARG A 63 -7.39 -20.54 -3.69
N ASN A 64 -6.38 -20.15 -2.91
CA ASN A 64 -6.22 -18.80 -2.38
C ASN A 64 -4.86 -18.23 -2.81
N LEU A 65 -4.89 -17.23 -3.69
CA LEU A 65 -3.71 -16.47 -4.07
C LEU A 65 -3.69 -15.15 -3.29
N THR A 66 -2.63 -14.91 -2.52
CA THR A 66 -2.37 -13.58 -1.92
C THR A 66 -1.43 -12.79 -2.83
N TYR A 67 -1.85 -11.58 -3.20
CA TYR A 67 -1.06 -10.65 -4.01
C TYR A 67 -1.00 -9.27 -3.34
N GLY A 68 0.07 -8.53 -3.61
CA GLY A 68 0.38 -7.23 -2.99
C GLY A 68 1.85 -7.13 -2.60
N LEU A 69 2.21 -6.10 -1.83
CA LEU A 69 3.59 -5.94 -1.32
C LEU A 69 3.87 -6.94 -0.18
N GLU A 70 3.03 -6.95 0.85
CA GLU A 70 3.02 -7.91 1.97
C GLU A 70 1.75 -7.73 2.83
N VAL A 71 1.39 -8.71 3.65
CA VAL A 71 0.38 -8.52 4.72
C VAL A 71 0.89 -7.42 5.67
N GLY A 72 0.03 -6.44 5.98
CA GLY A 72 0.39 -5.31 6.83
C GLY A 72 1.10 -4.16 6.10
N SER A 73 1.33 -4.27 4.78
CA SER A 73 1.85 -3.13 4.01
C SER A 73 0.86 -1.96 4.00
N SER A 74 1.40 -0.74 4.06
CA SER A 74 0.60 0.48 4.19
C SER A 74 -0.39 0.69 3.04
N ASP A 75 -1.51 1.36 3.32
CA ASP A 75 -2.58 1.65 2.35
C ASP A 75 -2.11 2.48 1.15
N LEU A 76 -1.28 3.49 1.42
CA LEU A 76 -0.72 4.38 0.40
C LEU A 76 0.80 4.27 0.42
N VAL A 77 1.39 4.14 -0.76
CA VAL A 77 2.83 4.02 -0.95
C VAL A 77 3.28 4.92 -2.10
N GLY A 78 4.49 5.42 -2.04
CA GLY A 78 5.01 6.33 -3.04
C GLY A 78 6.52 6.50 -2.99
N ILE A 79 7.02 7.27 -3.94
CA ILE A 79 8.45 7.57 -4.10
C ILE A 79 8.62 9.08 -4.17
N LEU A 80 9.59 9.59 -3.40
CA LEU A 80 9.96 11.00 -3.35
C LEU A 80 11.09 11.29 -4.32
N LYS A 81 10.96 12.38 -5.09
CA LYS A 81 12.07 12.93 -5.88
C LYS A 81 12.80 14.01 -5.06
N PRO A 82 14.10 14.24 -5.32
CA PRO A 82 14.97 13.50 -6.23
C PRO A 82 15.61 12.26 -5.59
N SER A 83 15.43 12.05 -4.29
CA SER A 83 16.14 11.02 -3.52
C SER A 83 15.78 9.58 -3.89
N GLY A 84 14.61 9.36 -4.50
CA GLY A 84 14.04 8.03 -4.67
C GLY A 84 13.57 7.41 -3.35
N ARG A 85 13.49 8.20 -2.27
CA ARG A 85 13.13 7.71 -0.94
C ARG A 85 11.70 7.18 -0.95
N TRP A 86 11.53 5.99 -0.38
CA TRP A 86 10.22 5.37 -0.25
C TRP A 86 9.38 6.10 0.81
N PHE A 87 8.10 6.30 0.53
CA PHE A 87 7.14 7.02 1.37
C PHE A 87 5.88 6.17 1.56
N CYS A 88 5.45 5.93 2.81
CA CYS A 88 4.27 5.14 3.13
C CYS A 88 3.34 5.88 4.08
N LEU A 89 2.04 5.80 3.84
CA LEU A 89 1.01 6.25 4.77
C LEU A 89 0.04 5.10 5.07
N GLU A 90 -0.04 4.73 6.35
CA GLU A 90 -1.08 3.85 6.88
C GLU A 90 -2.27 4.70 7.31
N VAL A 91 -3.44 4.51 6.69
CA VAL A 91 -4.59 5.39 6.87
C VAL A 91 -5.54 4.76 7.88
N LYS A 92 -5.86 5.47 8.96
CA LYS A 92 -6.81 5.01 9.98
C LYS A 92 -7.92 6.03 10.19
N THR A 93 -9.07 5.55 10.62
CA THR A 93 -10.08 6.42 11.22
C THR A 93 -9.55 7.02 12.54
N PRO A 94 -10.20 8.05 13.13
CA PRO A 94 -9.78 8.64 14.40
C PRO A 94 -9.54 7.61 15.52
N THR A 95 -10.35 6.54 15.57
CA THR A 95 -10.26 5.46 16.55
C THR A 95 -9.65 4.17 16.00
N GLY A 96 -9.26 4.16 14.73
CA GLY A 96 -8.70 3.01 14.05
C GLY A 96 -7.36 2.59 14.65
N ARG A 97 -7.22 1.30 14.92
CA ARG A 97 -6.00 0.70 15.47
C ARG A 97 -5.08 0.22 14.36
N VAL A 98 -3.79 0.45 14.53
CA VAL A 98 -2.74 -0.15 13.71
C VAL A 98 -2.56 -1.60 14.17
N SER A 99 -2.50 -2.54 13.23
CA SER A 99 -2.28 -3.95 13.58
C SER A 99 -0.80 -4.22 13.88
N PRO A 100 -0.46 -5.27 14.65
CA PRO A 100 0.94 -5.64 14.88
C PRO A 100 1.73 -5.91 13.60
N GLU A 101 1.09 -6.44 12.55
CA GLU A 101 1.70 -6.66 11.24
C GLU A 101 2.04 -5.34 10.55
N GLN A 102 1.14 -4.35 10.64
CA GLN A 102 1.37 -3.02 10.08
C GLN A 102 2.51 -2.29 10.80
N GLU A 103 2.56 -2.38 12.13
CA GLU A 103 3.68 -1.84 12.92
C GLU A 103 5.02 -2.46 12.52
N LYS A 104 5.07 -3.80 12.43
CA LYS A 104 6.28 -4.54 12.02
C LYS A 104 6.73 -4.15 10.62
N TRP A 105 5.80 -4.05 9.68
CA TRP A 105 6.12 -3.71 8.29
C TRP A 105 6.67 -2.27 8.18
N MET A 106 6.01 -1.29 8.80
CA MET A 106 6.50 0.10 8.79
C MET A 106 7.87 0.21 9.48
N ALA A 107 8.05 -0.45 10.62
CA ALA A 107 9.34 -0.46 11.31
C ALA A 107 10.46 -1.05 10.45
N LEU A 108 10.17 -2.08 9.65
CA LEU A 108 11.12 -2.64 8.70
C LEU A 108 11.45 -1.64 7.59
N MET A 109 10.44 -1.01 6.97
CA MET A 109 10.65 -0.04 5.89
C MET A 109 11.47 1.17 6.36
N VAL A 110 11.20 1.66 7.57
CA VAL A 110 12.00 2.74 8.19
C VAL A 110 13.46 2.34 8.37
N LYS A 111 13.75 1.09 8.79
CA LYS A 111 15.13 0.57 8.86
C LYS A 111 15.83 0.54 7.49
N PHE A 112 15.07 0.39 6.41
CA PHE A 112 15.59 0.46 5.04
C PHE A 112 15.58 1.88 4.45
N GLY A 113 15.33 2.91 5.26
CA GLY A 113 15.41 4.32 4.86
C GLY A 113 14.11 4.92 4.32
N ALA A 114 13.01 4.18 4.34
CA ALA A 114 11.70 4.74 4.02
C ALA A 114 11.25 5.77 5.07
N TYR A 115 10.36 6.68 4.67
CA TYR A 115 9.52 7.42 5.60
C TYR A 115 8.17 6.71 5.70
N CYS A 116 7.69 6.43 6.90
CA CYS A 116 6.40 5.80 7.14
C CYS A 116 5.66 6.55 8.26
N ALA A 117 4.39 6.85 8.04
CA ALA A 117 3.54 7.48 9.05
C ALA A 117 2.14 6.86 9.07
N VAL A 118 1.53 6.88 10.26
CA VAL A 118 0.10 6.60 10.44
C VAL A 118 -0.63 7.94 10.40
N VAL A 119 -1.64 8.06 9.55
CA VAL A 119 -2.39 9.31 9.37
C VAL A 119 -3.89 9.08 9.52
N ARG A 120 -4.55 10.07 10.12
CA ARG A 120 -5.99 10.06 10.43
C ARG A 120 -6.75 11.22 9.80
N SER A 121 -6.06 12.05 9.02
CA SER A 121 -6.61 13.20 8.33
C SER A 121 -5.77 13.57 7.11
N VAL A 122 -6.29 14.44 6.24
CA VAL A 122 -5.56 14.96 5.09
C VAL A 122 -4.40 15.84 5.57
N GLU A 123 -4.63 16.64 6.59
CA GLU A 123 -3.65 17.56 7.17
C GLU A 123 -2.47 16.80 7.81
N GLU A 124 -2.73 15.64 8.44
CA GLU A 124 -1.66 14.75 8.90
C GLU A 124 -0.84 14.19 7.75
N ALA A 125 -1.48 13.83 6.63
CA ALA A 125 -0.79 13.33 5.45
C ALA A 125 0.08 14.40 4.78
N GLU A 126 -0.38 15.65 4.74
CA GLU A 126 0.40 16.78 4.25
C GLU A 126 1.61 17.08 5.13
N ARG A 127 1.43 17.08 6.46
CA ARG A 127 2.55 17.23 7.41
C ARG A 127 3.58 16.11 7.26
N ALA A 128 3.13 14.86 7.15
CA ALA A 128 3.99 13.71 6.93
C ALA A 128 4.82 13.86 5.64
N LEU A 129 4.22 14.34 4.56
CA LEU A 129 4.94 14.61 3.32
C LEU A 129 5.98 15.73 3.49
N ALA A 130 5.63 16.82 4.18
CA ALA A 130 6.54 17.93 4.43
C ALA A 130 7.77 17.48 5.25
N GLU A 131 7.56 16.69 6.31
CA GLU A 131 8.64 16.11 7.12
C GLU A 131 9.52 15.15 6.32
N ALA A 132 8.91 14.31 5.48
CA ALA A 132 9.64 13.36 4.64
C ALA A 132 10.53 14.05 3.60
N LEU A 133 10.15 15.24 3.12
CA LEU A 133 10.92 16.04 2.17
C LEU A 133 12.03 16.87 2.84
N ALA A 134 11.88 17.16 4.14
CA ALA A 134 12.85 17.95 4.91
C ALA A 134 13.96 17.12 5.56
N SER A 135 13.86 15.78 5.51
CA SER A 135 14.82 14.83 6.10
C SER A 135 15.60 14.05 5.05
#